data_AF-A0A2H9MZ19-F1
#
_entry.id   AF-A0A2H9MZ19-F1
#
_cell.length_a   1.000
_cell.length_b   1.000
_cell.length_c   1.000
_cell.angle_alpha   90.00
_cell.angle_beta   90.00
_cell.angle_gamma   90.00
#
_symmetry.space_group_name_H-M   'P 1'
#
loop_
_entity.id
_entity.type
_entity.pdbx_description
1 polymer ?
#
loop_
_entity_poly.entity_id
_entity_poly.type
_entity_poly.pdbx_seq_one_letter_code
_entity_poly.pdbx_strand_id
1 'polypeptide(L)'
;MNEINPGDIQKMQEFEVMKKNLIRKLMTKDAVERMGRIRLVKPELAEQLELYLIQLYQSGEIKGMIDDKQLRGLLDVLTAKKQFKIRR
;
A
#
# COMPACT_ATOMS: atom_id res chain seq x y z
N MET A 1 32.81 -16.58 -2.02
CA MET A 1 32.10 -15.31 -2.27
C MET A 1 30.73 -15.72 -2.80
N ASN A 2 29.65 -15.54 -2.04
CA ASN A 2 28.37 -16.22 -2.25
C ASN A 2 27.91 -16.23 -3.72
N GLU A 3 27.88 -17.43 -4.30
CA GLU A 3 27.19 -17.73 -5.55
C GLU A 3 25.69 -17.52 -5.31
N ILE A 4 25.20 -16.35 -5.67
CA ILE A 4 23.76 -16.11 -5.77
C ILE A 4 23.30 -16.92 -6.98
N ASN A 5 22.68 -18.07 -6.72
CA ASN A 5 22.11 -18.94 -7.74
C ASN A 5 21.10 -18.13 -8.60
N PRO A 6 21.22 -18.14 -9.95
CA PRO A 6 20.29 -17.41 -10.82
C PRO A 6 18.83 -17.87 -10.72
N GLY A 7 18.58 -19.07 -10.15
CA GLY A 7 17.22 -19.56 -9.85
C GLY A 7 16.52 -18.85 -8.69
N ASP A 8 17.27 -18.28 -7.74
CA ASP A 8 16.70 -17.51 -6.62
C ASP A 8 16.37 -16.07 -7.03
N ILE A 9 17.16 -15.49 -7.95
CA ILE A 9 16.93 -14.15 -8.49
C ILE A 9 15.61 -14.12 -9.29
N GLN A 10 15.37 -15.14 -10.12
CA GLN A 10 14.12 -15.26 -10.89
C GLN A 10 12.90 -15.42 -9.97
N LYS A 11 12.98 -16.29 -8.96
CA LYS A 11 11.90 -16.45 -7.98
C LYS A 11 11.63 -15.14 -7.22
N MET A 12 12.67 -14.43 -6.78
CA MET A 12 12.50 -13.13 -6.12
C MET A 12 11.80 -12.10 -7.04
N GLN A 13 12.18 -12.05 -8.31
CA GLN A 13 11.54 -11.14 -9.27
C GLN A 13 10.08 -11.49 -9.52
N GLU A 14 9.74 -12.77 -9.62
CA GLU A 14 8.34 -13.21 -9.79
C GLU A 14 7.48 -12.86 -8.57
N PHE A 15 8.01 -13.03 -7.35
CA PHE A 15 7.32 -12.64 -6.13
C PHE A 15 7.08 -11.12 -6.07
N GLU A 16 8.06 -10.32 -6.46
CA GLU A 16 7.93 -8.85 -6.50
C GLU A 16 6.93 -8.38 -7.57
N VAL A 17 6.92 -9.03 -8.74
CA VAL A 17 5.96 -8.75 -9.81
C VAL A 17 4.55 -9.16 -9.41
N MET A 18 4.37 -10.32 -8.77
CA MET A 18 3.07 -10.74 -8.25
C MET A 18 2.56 -9.76 -7.20
N LYS A 19 3.39 -9.37 -6.22
CA LYS A 19 3.02 -8.35 -5.22
C LYS A 19 2.61 -7.03 -5.86
N LYS A 20 3.39 -6.51 -6.81
CA LYS A 20 3.07 -5.27 -7.52
C LYS A 20 1.78 -5.37 -8.33
N ASN A 21 1.57 -6.48 -9.01
CA ASN A 21 0.33 -6.73 -9.75
C ASN A 21 -0.88 -6.85 -8.82
N LEU A 22 -0.70 -7.44 -7.64
CA LEU A 22 -1.72 -7.53 -6.60
C LEU A 22 -2.09 -6.14 -6.11
N ILE A 23 -1.10 -5.32 -5.72
CA ILE A 23 -1.31 -3.94 -5.26
C ILE A 23 -1.97 -3.09 -6.35
N ARG A 24 -1.55 -3.24 -7.62
CA ARG A 24 -2.20 -2.58 -8.76
C ARG A 24 -3.63 -3.07 -9.00
N LYS A 25 -3.93 -4.35 -8.79
CA LYS A 25 -5.29 -4.89 -8.88
C LYS A 25 -6.16 -4.51 -7.68
N LEU A 26 -5.54 -4.22 -6.55
CA LEU A 26 -6.18 -3.73 -5.33
C LEU A 26 -6.44 -2.23 -5.35
N MET A 27 -6.00 -1.49 -6.38
CA MET A 27 -6.24 -0.06 -6.50
C MET A 27 -6.89 0.26 -7.84
N THR A 28 -7.85 1.16 -7.83
CA THR A 28 -8.38 1.78 -9.06
C THR A 28 -7.35 2.72 -9.69
N LYS A 29 -7.50 3.05 -10.98
CA LYS A 29 -6.63 4.04 -11.65
C LYS A 29 -6.62 5.38 -10.91
N ASP A 30 -7.79 5.86 -10.49
CA ASP A 30 -7.95 7.08 -9.71
C ASP A 30 -7.23 7.02 -8.36
N ALA A 31 -7.29 5.87 -7.67
CA ALA A 31 -6.57 5.68 -6.41
C ALA A 31 -5.05 5.72 -6.60
N VAL A 32 -4.52 5.12 -7.67
CA VAL A 32 -3.07 5.19 -7.99
C VAL A 32 -2.63 6.63 -8.28
N GLU A 33 -3.42 7.36 -9.07
CA GLU A 33 -3.15 8.77 -9.35
C GLU A 33 -3.18 9.63 -8.09
N ARG A 34 -4.20 9.45 -7.23
CA ARG A 34 -4.27 10.17 -5.95
C ARG A 34 -3.10 9.81 -5.06
N MET A 35 -2.75 8.53 -4.94
CA MET A 35 -1.60 8.10 -4.14
C MET A 35 -0.31 8.76 -4.61
N GLY A 36 -0.11 8.85 -5.94
CA GLY A 36 0.99 9.60 -6.54
C GLY A 36 0.99 11.08 -6.13
N ARG A 37 -0.15 11.76 -6.22
CA ARG A 37 -0.30 13.17 -5.80
C ARG A 37 -0.05 13.36 -4.30
N ILE A 38 -0.60 12.49 -3.45
CA ILE A 38 -0.39 12.52 -2.00
C ILE A 38 1.09 12.31 -1.69
N ARG A 39 1.76 11.36 -2.34
CA ARG A 39 3.18 11.10 -2.13
C ARG A 39 4.06 12.31 -2.45
N LEU A 40 3.68 13.11 -3.45
CA LEU A 40 4.38 14.36 -3.79
C LEU A 40 4.21 15.44 -2.70
N VAL A 41 3.04 15.53 -2.08
CA VAL A 41 2.74 16.56 -1.07
C VAL A 41 3.14 16.13 0.34
N LYS A 42 2.88 14.88 0.69
CA LYS A 42 3.13 14.25 2.00
C LYS A 42 3.50 12.76 1.82
N PRO A 43 4.78 12.45 1.56
CA PRO A 43 5.24 11.07 1.38
C PRO A 43 4.99 10.21 2.63
N GLU A 44 5.16 10.77 3.83
CA GLU A 44 4.92 10.03 5.09
C GLU A 44 3.48 9.50 5.19
N LEU A 45 2.49 10.28 4.77
CA LEU A 45 1.09 9.83 4.79
C LEU A 45 0.83 8.77 3.72
N ALA A 46 1.46 8.89 2.56
CA ALA A 46 1.37 7.88 1.50
C ALA A 46 1.96 6.55 1.99
N GLU A 47 3.13 6.55 2.63
CA GLU A 47 3.74 5.34 3.18
C GLU A 47 2.87 4.69 4.27
N GLN A 48 2.30 5.49 5.19
CA GLN A 48 1.38 4.97 6.21
C GLN A 48 0.12 4.34 5.60
N LEU A 49 -0.40 4.96 4.54
CA LEU A 49 -1.57 4.48 3.82
C LEU A 49 -1.26 3.19 3.04
N GLU A 50 -0.11 3.10 2.39
CA GLU A 50 0.41 1.90 1.72
C GLU A 50 0.52 0.73 2.70
N LEU A 51 1.14 0.96 3.86
CA LEU A 51 1.29 -0.04 4.91
C LEU A 51 -0.07 -0.52 5.42
N TYR A 52 -1.01 0.40 5.64
CA TYR A 52 -2.35 0.08 6.12
C TYR A 52 -3.15 -0.74 5.10
N LEU A 53 -3.06 -0.38 3.82
CA LEU A 53 -3.68 -1.15 2.74
C LEU A 53 -3.12 -2.57 2.66
N ILE A 54 -1.80 -2.72 2.74
CA ILE A 54 -1.18 -4.05 2.75
C ILE A 54 -1.68 -4.87 3.94
N GLN A 55 -1.81 -4.26 5.12
CA GLN A 55 -2.28 -4.93 6.33
C GLN A 55 -3.74 -5.37 6.20
N LEU A 56 -4.63 -4.50 5.71
CA LEU A 56 -6.04 -4.83 5.47
C LEU A 56 -6.18 -5.96 4.44
N TYR A 57 -5.34 -5.97 3.40
CA TYR A 57 -5.36 -7.01 2.38
C TYR A 57 -4.91 -8.36 2.93
N GLN A 58 -3.82 -8.38 3.71
CA GLN A 58 -3.36 -9.59 4.39
C GLN A 58 -4.39 -10.13 5.38
N SER A 59 -5.10 -9.23 6.07
CA SER A 59 -6.18 -9.59 6.99
C SER A 59 -7.46 -10.06 6.27
N GLY A 60 -7.53 -9.91 4.95
CA GLY A 60 -8.69 -10.28 4.13
C GLY A 60 -9.89 -9.36 4.27
N GLU A 61 -9.74 -8.21 4.95
CA GLU A 61 -10.79 -7.20 5.13
C GLU A 61 -11.06 -6.42 3.85
N ILE A 62 -10.04 -6.24 3.00
CA ILE A 62 -10.19 -5.72 1.66
C ILE A 62 -9.88 -6.82 0.63
N LYS A 63 -10.86 -7.12 -0.21
CA LYS A 63 -10.77 -8.13 -1.29
C LYS A 63 -10.94 -7.53 -2.68
N GLY A 64 -11.01 -6.20 -2.77
CA GLY A 64 -11.39 -5.50 -4.00
C GLY A 64 -10.56 -4.25 -4.28
N MET A 65 -10.89 -3.58 -5.37
CA MET A 65 -10.25 -2.34 -5.80
C MET A 65 -10.58 -1.22 -4.81
N ILE A 66 -9.55 -0.61 -4.22
CA ILE A 66 -9.64 0.60 -3.43
C ILE A 66 -9.91 1.75 -4.40
N ASP A 67 -11.03 2.44 -4.18
CA ASP A 67 -11.38 3.66 -4.88
C ASP A 67 -10.81 4.90 -4.20
N ASP A 68 -10.74 6.01 -4.93
CA ASP A 68 -10.44 7.35 -4.42
C ASP A 68 -11.13 7.67 -3.09
N LYS A 69 -12.42 7.35 -2.98
CA LYS A 69 -13.21 7.60 -1.76
C LYS A 69 -12.70 6.82 -0.56
N GLN A 70 -12.38 5.54 -0.76
CA GLN A 70 -11.84 4.69 0.30
C GLN A 70 -10.44 5.16 0.69
N LEU A 71 -9.60 5.49 -0.29
CA LEU A 71 -8.26 6.04 -0.07
C LEU A 71 -8.32 7.33 0.78
N ARG A 72 -9.25 8.23 0.45
CA ARG A 72 -9.48 9.46 1.20
C ARG A 72 -10.00 9.20 2.61
N GLY A 73 -10.93 8.27 2.79
CA GLY A 73 -11.42 7.89 4.11
C GLY A 73 -10.31 7.33 5.00
N LEU A 74 -9.46 6.46 4.45
CA LEU A 74 -8.31 5.92 5.15
C LEU A 74 -7.29 7.03 5.50
N LEU A 75 -7.02 7.93 4.56
CA LEU A 75 -6.15 9.08 4.79
C LEU A 75 -6.69 10.00 5.89
N ASP A 76 -8.00 10.22 5.91
CA ASP A 76 -8.69 11.02 6.93
C ASP A 76 -8.55 10.36 8.30
N VAL A 77 -8.79 9.04 8.39
CA VAL A 77 -8.60 8.26 9.62
C VAL A 77 -7.14 8.28 10.08
N LEU A 78 -6.16 8.19 9.19
CA LEU A 78 -4.73 8.24 9.53
C LEU A 78 -4.33 9.64 10.03
N THR A 79 -4.85 10.68 9.39
CA THR A 79 -4.60 12.08 9.77
C THR A 79 -5.32 12.42 11.08
N ALA A 80 -6.53 11.92 11.28
CA ALA A 80 -7.32 12.06 12.50
C ALA A 80 -6.74 11.23 13.66
N LYS A 81 -6.28 10.00 13.43
CA LYS A 81 -5.58 9.19 14.44
C LYS A 81 -4.27 9.82 14.90
N LYS A 82 -3.58 10.58 14.04
CA LYS A 82 -2.44 11.42 14.48
C LYS A 82 -2.86 12.43 15.57
N GLN A 83 -4.14 12.82 15.63
CA GLN A 83 -4.68 13.70 16.67
C GLN A 83 -5.24 12.94 17.90
N PHE A 84 -5.48 11.63 17.82
CA PHE A 84 -5.97 10.80 18.94
C PHE A 84 -4.92 9.84 19.51
N LYS A 85 -3.66 10.30 19.67
CA LYS A 85 -2.76 9.71 20.67
C LYS A 85 -3.24 10.10 22.07
N ILE A 86 -4.38 9.57 22.50
CA ILE A 86 -4.76 9.56 23.92
C ILE A 86 -4.79 8.11 24.37
N ARG A 87 -3.69 7.73 25.03
CA ARG A 87 -3.53 6.74 26.11
C ARG A 87 -4.65 5.69 26.27
N ARG A 88 -4.24 4.42 26.25
CA ARG A 88 -4.52 3.52 27.36
C ARG A 88 -3.38 2.53 27.56
#